data_AF-A0A095Y358-F1
#
_entry.id   AF-A0A095Y358-F1
#
_cell.length_a   1.000
_cell.length_b   1.000
_cell.length_c   1.000
_cell.angle_alpha   90.00
_cell.angle_beta   90.00
_cell.angle_gamma   90.00
#
_symmetry.space_group_name_H-M   'P 1'
#
loop_
_entity.id
_entity.type
_entity.pdbx_description
1 polymer ?
#
loop_
_entity_poly.entity_id
_entity_poly.type
_entity_poly.pdbx_seq_one_letter_code
_entity_poly.pdbx_strand_id
1 'polypeptide(L)'
;MVENLKQCPFCGEYIIESAKKCKHCKQWLIPKPGVSPTVSAQRPGPTPKPNDTEDTEPRVLSEDIKGLAQISFFIAITGALLYSLAVCPYISRDLHGGGKFRFVFFVLSLIQSIGINATIASIIEAVGAVGLWYGVMKRLEIIGRPQTVFVILSIVLSLFEIIEDGEVVDVLIPIFSLIEVAFGIVLITKYEGSIKKIGIVLLASIVFGVTSLVIVAFMVEDEEVYKFFFALISFGFSWLQYKYMRDAIKYETY
;
A
#
# COMPACT_ATOMS: atom_id res chain seq x y z
N MET A 1 -39.63 2.04 -18.37
CA MET A 1 -38.73 1.27 -19.27
C MET A 1 -39.06 -0.20 -19.05
N VAL A 2 -39.39 -0.93 -20.11
CA VAL A 2 -39.60 -2.39 -20.02
C VAL A 2 -38.22 -3.02 -20.04
N GLU A 3 -37.79 -3.60 -18.92
CA GLU A 3 -36.51 -4.31 -18.87
C GLU A 3 -36.68 -5.66 -19.57
N ASN A 4 -36.02 -5.83 -20.73
CA ASN A 4 -35.95 -7.12 -21.39
C ASN A 4 -35.11 -8.09 -20.55
N LEU A 5 -35.69 -9.25 -20.27
CA LEU A 5 -35.08 -10.33 -19.49
C LEU A 5 -34.73 -11.48 -20.44
N LYS A 6 -33.54 -12.05 -20.27
CA LYS A 6 -33.09 -13.30 -20.91
C LYS A 6 -32.84 -14.36 -19.84
N GLN A 7 -32.92 -15.64 -20.18
CA GLN A 7 -32.46 -16.69 -19.26
C GLN A 7 -30.95 -16.84 -19.32
N CYS A 8 -30.32 -17.07 -18.17
CA CYS A 8 -28.92 -17.42 -18.10
C CYS A 8 -28.71 -18.82 -18.71
N PRO A 9 -27.83 -18.98 -19.71
CA PRO A 9 -27.58 -20.26 -20.37
C PRO A 9 -26.94 -21.31 -19.44
N PHE A 10 -26.44 -20.91 -18.28
CA PHE A 10 -25.75 -21.80 -17.35
C PHE A 10 -26.60 -22.26 -16.17
N CYS A 11 -27.53 -21.43 -15.68
CA CYS A 11 -28.34 -21.74 -14.50
C CYS A 11 -29.86 -21.64 -14.74
N GLY A 12 -30.28 -21.18 -15.92
CA GLY A 12 -31.70 -21.05 -16.28
C GLY A 12 -32.43 -19.86 -15.66
N GLU A 13 -31.81 -19.13 -14.74
CA GLU A 13 -32.43 -17.99 -14.06
C GLU A 13 -32.60 -16.76 -14.97
N TYR A 14 -33.66 -15.98 -14.75
CA TYR A 14 -33.94 -14.76 -15.50
C TYR A 14 -33.00 -13.62 -15.07
N ILE A 15 -32.34 -13.04 -16.06
CA ILE A 15 -31.35 -11.97 -15.92
C ILE A 15 -31.64 -10.86 -16.92
N ILE A 16 -31.13 -9.67 -16.62
CA ILE A 16 -31.23 -8.50 -17.50
C ILE A 16 -30.48 -8.78 -18.80
N GLU A 17 -31.03 -8.40 -19.95
CA GLU A 17 -30.42 -8.68 -21.25
C GLU A 17 -28.99 -8.12 -21.39
N SER A 18 -28.74 -6.94 -20.81
CA SER A 18 -27.44 -6.26 -20.77
C SER A 18 -26.45 -6.83 -19.75
N ALA A 19 -26.84 -7.86 -18.98
CA ALA A 19 -25.97 -8.44 -17.97
C ALA A 19 -24.75 -9.13 -18.62
N LYS A 20 -23.55 -8.64 -18.27
CA LYS A 20 -22.27 -9.27 -18.65
C LYS A 20 -21.93 -10.47 -17.76
N LYS A 21 -22.49 -10.51 -16.55
CA LYS A 21 -22.28 -11.56 -15.54
C LYS A 21 -23.60 -11.88 -14.85
N CYS A 22 -23.90 -13.17 -14.68
CA CYS A 22 -25.13 -13.60 -14.02
C CYS A 22 -25.10 -13.32 -12.52
N LYS A 23 -26.15 -12.70 -11.96
CA LYS A 23 -26.26 -12.43 -10.52
C LYS A 23 -26.47 -13.70 -9.68
N HIS A 24 -27.03 -14.76 -10.27
CA HIS A 24 -27.37 -16.00 -9.58
C HIS A 24 -26.17 -16.97 -9.54
N CYS A 25 -25.58 -17.28 -10.69
CA CYS A 25 -24.48 -18.25 -10.80
C CYS A 25 -23.08 -17.63 -10.94
N LYS A 26 -22.99 -16.30 -11.06
CA LYS A 26 -21.71 -15.55 -11.17
C LYS A 26 -20.85 -15.88 -12.40
N GLN A 27 -21.36 -16.63 -13.38
CA GLN A 27 -20.67 -16.87 -14.66
C GLN A 27 -20.81 -15.68 -15.62
N TRP A 28 -19.80 -15.51 -16.47
CA TRP A 28 -19.76 -14.48 -17.51
C TRP A 28 -20.53 -14.90 -18.75
N LEU A 29 -21.27 -13.97 -19.33
CA LEU A 29 -22.22 -14.22 -20.43
C LEU A 29 -21.73 -13.66 -21.78
N ILE A 30 -20.44 -13.36 -21.87
CA ILE A 30 -19.84 -12.65 -22.99
C ILE A 30 -19.92 -13.56 -24.23
N PRO A 31 -20.65 -13.18 -25.29
CA PRO A 31 -20.60 -13.91 -26.54
C PRO A 31 -19.27 -13.60 -27.22
N LYS A 32 -18.49 -14.64 -27.57
CA LYS A 32 -17.55 -14.50 -28.69
C LYS A 32 -18.40 -14.27 -29.95
N PRO A 33 -18.13 -13.25 -30.78
CA PRO A 33 -18.80 -13.12 -32.05
C PRO A 33 -18.39 -14.32 -32.92
N GLY A 34 -19.31 -15.24 -33.20
CA GLY A 34 -19.07 -16.28 -34.19
C GLY A 34 -19.70 -17.66 -34.01
N VAL A 35 -20.57 -17.93 -33.02
CA VAL A 35 -21.27 -19.24 -32.97
C VAL A 35 -22.76 -19.07 -32.71
N SER A 36 -23.55 -19.35 -33.75
CA SER A 36 -25.00 -19.44 -33.73
C SER A 36 -25.46 -20.64 -32.89
N PRO A 37 -26.51 -20.53 -32.04
CA PRO A 37 -27.04 -21.69 -31.33
C PRO A 37 -27.99 -22.48 -32.24
N THR A 38 -27.50 -23.56 -32.83
CA THR A 38 -28.39 -24.61 -33.34
C THR A 38 -28.98 -25.35 -32.15
N VAL A 39 -30.27 -25.10 -31.90
CA VAL A 39 -31.11 -25.91 -31.03
C VAL A 39 -31.21 -27.32 -31.62
N SER A 40 -30.77 -28.34 -30.88
CA SER A 40 -31.23 -29.72 -31.10
C SER A 40 -31.49 -30.38 -29.76
N ALA A 41 -32.73 -30.83 -29.59
CA ALA A 41 -33.25 -31.45 -28.39
C ALA A 41 -32.92 -32.95 -28.36
N GLN A 42 -32.36 -33.45 -27.24
CA GLN A 42 -32.54 -34.84 -26.80
C GLN A 42 -32.06 -35.08 -25.35
N ARG A 43 -32.88 -35.78 -24.55
CA ARG A 43 -32.63 -36.43 -23.24
C ARG A 43 -32.60 -37.96 -23.47
N PRO A 44 -32.25 -38.84 -22.50
CA PRO A 44 -31.40 -38.72 -21.28
C PRO A 44 -30.37 -39.89 -21.06
N GLY A 45 -29.27 -39.60 -20.34
CA GLY A 45 -28.50 -40.55 -19.48
C GLY A 45 -27.12 -41.02 -20.01
N PRO A 46 -26.23 -41.60 -19.17
CA PRO A 46 -25.99 -41.45 -17.72
C PRO A 46 -24.70 -40.64 -17.42
N THR A 47 -24.67 -40.03 -16.24
CA THR A 47 -23.56 -39.22 -15.66
C THR A 47 -22.17 -39.85 -15.73
N PRO A 48 -21.16 -39.12 -16.24
CA PRO A 48 -19.77 -39.24 -15.81
C PRO A 48 -19.47 -38.22 -14.71
N LYS A 49 -18.70 -38.65 -13.70
CA LYS A 49 -18.16 -37.88 -12.57
C LYS A 49 -17.65 -36.48 -12.97
N PRO A 50 -17.86 -35.44 -12.14
CA PRO A 50 -17.24 -34.15 -12.36
C PRO A 50 -15.73 -34.28 -12.17
N ASN A 51 -15.00 -34.01 -13.24
CA ASN A 51 -13.55 -33.85 -13.23
C ASN A 51 -13.24 -32.48 -12.63
N ASP A 52 -12.45 -32.46 -11.56
CA ASP A 52 -11.92 -31.28 -10.90
C ASP A 52 -10.91 -30.58 -11.82
N THR A 53 -11.33 -29.71 -12.75
CA THR A 53 -10.38 -28.89 -13.51
C THR A 53 -10.98 -27.64 -14.16
N GLU A 54 -11.61 -26.74 -13.39
CA GLU A 54 -11.86 -25.38 -13.90
C GLU A 54 -12.23 -24.37 -12.78
N ASP A 55 -11.32 -24.06 -11.86
CA ASP A 55 -11.45 -22.86 -10.99
C ASP A 55 -10.19 -22.50 -10.16
N THR A 56 -9.02 -23.04 -10.48
CA THR A 56 -7.82 -22.86 -9.63
C THR A 56 -7.10 -21.53 -9.87
N GLU A 57 -7.21 -20.91 -11.04
CA GLU A 57 -6.34 -19.79 -11.44
C GLU A 57 -6.68 -18.40 -10.82
N PRO A 58 -7.94 -17.94 -10.72
CA PRO A 58 -8.23 -16.62 -10.14
C PRO A 58 -8.17 -16.61 -8.60
N ARG A 59 -8.43 -17.76 -7.96
CA ARG A 59 -8.49 -17.85 -6.50
C ARG A 59 -7.11 -17.86 -5.86
N VAL A 60 -6.18 -18.65 -6.42
CA VAL A 60 -4.78 -18.73 -5.99
C VAL A 60 -4.10 -17.37 -6.13
N LEU A 61 -4.26 -16.69 -7.28
CA LEU A 61 -3.67 -15.37 -7.49
C LEU A 61 -4.18 -14.31 -6.49
N SER A 62 -5.45 -14.40 -6.08
CA SER A 62 -6.04 -13.46 -5.11
C SER A 62 -5.58 -13.70 -3.68
N GLU A 63 -5.31 -14.96 -3.31
CA GLU A 63 -4.77 -15.33 -2.00
C GLU A 63 -3.28 -14.96 -1.89
N ASP A 64 -2.51 -15.16 -2.97
CA ASP A 64 -1.11 -14.77 -3.05
C ASP A 64 -0.90 -13.27 -2.85
N ILE A 65 -1.74 -12.43 -3.45
CA ILE A 65 -1.67 -10.96 -3.29
C ILE A 65 -1.95 -10.54 -1.84
N LYS A 66 -2.89 -11.19 -1.16
CA LYS A 66 -3.20 -10.89 0.26
C LYS A 66 -2.08 -11.33 1.19
N GLY A 67 -1.44 -12.46 0.90
CA GLY A 67 -0.26 -12.95 1.61
C GLY A 67 0.93 -12.00 1.44
N LEU A 68 1.23 -11.62 0.20
CA LEU A 68 2.28 -10.65 -0.14
C LEU A 68 2.05 -9.32 0.59
N ALA A 69 0.83 -8.78 0.57
CA ALA A 69 0.51 -7.53 1.26
C ALA A 69 0.74 -7.60 2.78
N GLN A 70 0.46 -8.74 3.42
CA GLN A 70 0.71 -8.92 4.84
C GLN A 70 2.22 -8.91 5.15
N ILE A 71 3.01 -9.60 4.33
CA ILE A 71 4.47 -9.67 4.49
C ILE A 71 5.07 -8.28 4.25
N SER A 72 4.70 -7.62 3.16
CA SER A 72 5.14 -6.26 2.82
C SER A 72 4.81 -5.25 3.91
N PHE A 73 3.63 -5.36 4.55
CA PHE A 73 3.26 -4.52 5.69
C PHE A 73 4.22 -4.66 6.88
N PHE A 74 4.56 -5.89 7.27
CA PHE A 74 5.48 -6.10 8.39
C PHE A 74 6.90 -5.66 8.06
N ILE A 75 7.36 -5.91 6.83
CA ILE A 75 8.66 -5.43 6.35
C ILE A 75 8.72 -3.90 6.44
N ALA A 76 7.69 -3.20 5.93
CA ALA A 76 7.63 -1.74 5.91
C ALA A 76 7.66 -1.14 7.32
N ILE A 77 6.81 -1.62 8.23
CA ILE A 77 6.76 -1.12 9.62
C ILE A 77 8.05 -1.43 10.37
N THR A 78 8.65 -2.59 10.15
CA THR A 78 9.90 -2.95 10.81
C THR A 78 11.03 -2.03 10.34
N GLY A 79 11.12 -1.75 9.03
CA GLY A 79 12.08 -0.79 8.48
C GLY A 79 11.88 0.62 9.05
N ALA A 80 10.65 1.13 9.02
CA ALA A 80 10.32 2.46 9.53
C ALA A 80 10.63 2.63 11.03
N LEU A 81 10.36 1.57 11.82
CA LEU A 81 10.70 1.54 13.23
C LEU A 81 12.22 1.55 13.42
N LEU A 82 12.94 0.64 12.74
CA LEU A 82 14.39 0.57 12.82
C LEU A 82 15.05 1.90 12.41
N TYR A 83 14.51 2.59 11.41
CA TYR A 83 14.98 3.92 10.99
C TYR A 83 14.83 4.92 12.14
N SER A 84 13.64 5.01 12.71
CA SER A 84 13.35 5.91 13.83
C SER A 84 14.24 5.64 15.05
N LEU A 85 14.56 4.37 15.29
CA LEU A 85 15.46 3.98 16.37
C LEU A 85 16.94 4.22 16.03
N ALA A 86 17.33 4.13 14.76
CA ALA A 86 18.69 4.37 14.29
C ALA A 86 19.05 5.86 14.29
N VAL A 87 18.07 6.74 14.04
CA VAL A 87 18.19 8.22 14.09
C VAL A 87 18.17 8.75 15.53
N CYS A 88 17.96 7.89 16.53
CA CYS A 88 18.02 8.30 17.92
C CYS A 88 19.42 8.85 18.26
N PRO A 89 19.54 10.07 18.82
CA PRO A 89 20.81 10.58 19.30
C PRO A 89 21.47 9.54 20.18
N TYR A 90 22.80 9.47 20.13
CA TYR A 90 23.55 8.84 21.21
C TYR A 90 23.26 9.67 22.46
N ILE A 91 22.16 9.36 23.16
CA ILE A 91 21.83 9.97 24.44
C ILE A 91 22.98 9.51 25.32
N SER A 92 23.95 10.42 25.46
CA SER A 92 25.09 10.27 26.32
C SER A 92 24.56 9.81 27.67
N ARG A 93 25.33 8.92 28.30
CA ARG A 93 25.05 8.22 29.56
C ARG A 93 24.63 9.11 30.75
N ASP A 94 24.46 10.40 30.55
CA ASP A 94 24.22 11.43 31.55
C ASP A 94 22.75 11.91 31.61
N LEU A 95 21.83 11.36 30.82
CA LEU A 95 20.41 11.55 31.09
C LEU A 95 20.08 10.85 32.42
N HIS A 96 20.00 11.63 33.50
CA HIS A 96 19.53 11.27 34.85
C HIS A 96 18.04 10.85 34.85
N GLY A 97 17.61 10.06 33.86
CA GLY A 97 16.30 9.44 33.79
C GLY A 97 16.29 8.19 34.67
N GLY A 98 15.43 8.18 35.68
CA GLY A 98 15.27 7.05 36.60
C GLY A 98 15.17 5.69 35.89
N GLY A 99 15.55 4.61 36.60
CA GLY A 99 15.93 3.29 36.06
C GLY A 99 15.02 2.60 35.03
N LYS A 100 13.82 3.11 34.76
CA LYS A 100 12.94 2.65 33.68
C LYS A 100 13.45 3.02 32.27
N PHE A 101 14.10 4.17 32.11
CA PHE A 101 14.64 4.60 30.81
C PHE A 101 15.93 3.87 30.43
N ARG A 102 16.67 3.36 31.43
CA ARG A 102 17.94 2.65 31.23
C ARG A 102 17.80 1.35 30.44
N PHE A 103 16.68 0.62 30.61
CA PHE A 103 16.40 -0.57 29.82
C PHE A 103 16.08 -0.23 28.36
N VAL A 104 15.32 0.84 28.13
CA VAL A 104 15.01 1.33 26.77
C VAL A 104 16.30 1.70 26.04
N PHE A 105 17.19 2.48 26.66
CA PHE A 105 18.48 2.82 26.07
C PHE A 105 19.39 1.61 25.84
N PHE A 106 19.33 0.60 26.71
CA PHE A 106 20.07 -0.65 26.51
C PHE A 106 19.58 -1.41 25.27
N VAL A 107 18.26 -1.52 25.07
CA VAL A 107 17.68 -2.15 23.87
C VAL A 107 18.02 -1.35 22.61
N LEU A 108 17.98 -0.01 22.67
CA LEU A 108 18.38 0.84 21.54
C LEU A 108 19.85 0.66 21.18
N SER A 109 20.73 0.58 22.18
CA SER A 109 22.16 0.32 21.98
C SER A 109 22.41 -1.06 21.39
N LEU A 110 21.61 -2.08 21.74
CA LEU A 110 21.69 -3.40 21.11
C LEU A 110 21.29 -3.35 19.63
N ILE A 111 20.26 -2.60 19.27
CA ILE A 111 19.84 -2.43 17.86
C ILE A 111 20.97 -1.78 17.05
N GLN A 112 21.60 -0.74 17.58
CA GLN A 112 22.76 -0.10 16.96
C GLN A 112 23.97 -1.06 16.85
N SER A 113 24.14 -1.98 17.82
CA SER A 113 25.20 -3.00 17.81
C SER A 113 25.03 -4.07 16.71
N ILE A 114 23.82 -4.24 16.15
CA ILE A 114 23.57 -5.19 15.05
C ILE A 114 24.11 -4.63 13.71
N GLY A 115 24.52 -3.35 13.67
CA GLY A 115 25.05 -2.71 12.48
C GLY A 115 23.98 -2.22 11.50
N ILE A 116 22.71 -2.20 11.93
CA ILE A 116 21.62 -1.60 11.16
C ILE A 116 21.68 -0.09 11.35
N ASN A 117 22.25 0.60 10.38
CA ASN A 117 22.22 2.07 10.31
C ASN A 117 20.90 2.55 9.67
N ALA A 118 20.69 3.87 9.69
CA ALA A 118 19.48 4.49 9.11
C ALA A 118 19.27 4.10 7.64
N THR A 119 20.34 4.03 6.84
CA THR A 119 20.29 3.64 5.42
C THR A 119 19.80 2.20 5.21
N ILE A 120 20.29 1.24 5.99
CA ILE A 120 19.82 -0.15 5.90
C ILE A 120 18.34 -0.22 6.30
N ALA A 121 17.94 0.52 7.33
CA ALA A 121 16.56 0.57 7.76
C ALA A 121 15.63 1.21 6.71
N SER A 122 16.05 2.28 6.03
CA SER A 122 15.28 2.93 4.97
C SER A 122 15.12 2.01 3.75
N ILE A 123 16.13 1.21 3.40
CA ILE A 123 16.02 0.17 2.36
C ILE A 123 14.98 -0.88 2.73
N ILE A 124 14.98 -1.39 3.97
CA ILE A 124 14.00 -2.36 4.44
C ILE A 124 12.59 -1.79 4.34
N GLU A 125 12.40 -0.54 4.78
CA GLU A 125 11.11 0.15 4.66
C GLU A 125 10.66 0.25 3.20
N ALA A 126 11.54 0.72 2.32
CA ALA A 126 11.26 0.91 0.90
C ALA A 126 10.79 -0.39 0.22
N VAL A 127 11.44 -1.52 0.50
CA VAL A 127 11.04 -2.83 -0.04
C VAL A 127 9.61 -3.19 0.38
N GLY A 128 9.27 -2.99 1.64
CA GLY A 128 7.92 -3.22 2.15
C GLY A 128 6.88 -2.27 1.53
N ALA A 129 7.19 -0.97 1.47
CA ALA A 129 6.33 0.06 0.91
C ALA A 129 6.04 -0.20 -0.58
N VAL A 130 7.06 -0.55 -1.38
CA VAL A 130 6.91 -0.90 -2.80
C VAL A 130 5.98 -2.11 -2.99
N GLY A 131 6.12 -3.14 -2.15
CA GLY A 131 5.25 -4.31 -2.20
C GLY A 131 3.77 -3.97 -1.94
N LEU A 132 3.51 -3.09 -0.97
CA LEU A 132 2.16 -2.58 -0.69
C LEU A 132 1.63 -1.74 -1.85
N TRP A 133 2.43 -0.83 -2.41
CA TRP A 133 2.03 0.00 -3.56
C TRP A 133 1.70 -0.85 -4.77
N TYR A 134 2.53 -1.85 -5.07
CA TYR A 134 2.26 -2.83 -6.12
C TYR A 134 0.91 -3.52 -5.91
N GLY A 135 0.62 -3.97 -4.68
CA GLY A 135 -0.66 -4.61 -4.35
C GLY A 135 -1.88 -3.71 -4.55
N VAL A 136 -1.81 -2.46 -4.07
CA VAL A 136 -2.88 -1.45 -4.25
C VAL A 136 -3.09 -1.17 -5.74
N MET A 137 -2.00 -0.93 -6.46
CA MET A 137 -2.02 -0.59 -7.88
C MET A 137 -2.54 -1.73 -8.76
N LYS A 138 -2.17 -2.98 -8.45
CA LYS A 138 -2.70 -4.19 -9.11
C LYS A 138 -4.20 -4.34 -8.89
N ARG A 139 -4.70 -4.02 -7.69
CA ARG A 139 -6.13 -4.05 -7.37
C ARG A 139 -6.94 -2.96 -8.05
N LEU A 140 -6.36 -1.79 -8.23
CA LEU A 140 -7.04 -0.66 -8.86
C LEU A 140 -7.23 -0.83 -10.38
N GLU A 141 -6.75 -1.94 -10.98
CA GLU A 141 -6.68 -2.16 -12.42
C GLU A 141 -6.18 -0.92 -13.18
N ILE A 142 -5.31 -0.12 -12.55
CA ILE A 142 -4.64 1.02 -13.19
C ILE A 142 -3.56 0.42 -14.08
N ILE A 143 -3.99 -0.14 -15.22
CA ILE A 143 -3.13 -0.57 -16.32
C ILE A 143 -2.66 0.71 -17.00
N GLY A 144 -1.64 1.34 -16.43
CA GLY A 144 -1.02 2.54 -16.97
C GLY A 144 0.33 2.86 -16.31
N ARG A 145 1.15 3.61 -17.06
CA ARG A 145 2.48 4.14 -16.67
C ARG A 145 2.65 4.78 -15.28
N PRO A 146 1.64 5.30 -14.53
CA PRO A 146 1.86 5.87 -13.19
C PRO A 146 2.46 4.90 -12.15
N GLN A 147 2.27 3.58 -12.28
CA GLN A 147 2.83 2.60 -11.32
C GLN A 147 4.36 2.62 -11.31
N THR A 148 4.97 2.68 -12.49
CA THR A 148 6.43 2.72 -12.64
C THR A 148 7.00 4.05 -12.17
N VAL A 149 6.29 5.16 -12.45
CA VAL A 149 6.71 6.49 -11.99
C VAL A 149 6.76 6.54 -10.47
N PHE A 150 5.76 6.01 -9.76
CA PHE A 150 5.72 6.06 -8.30
C PHE A 150 6.80 5.20 -7.62
N VAL A 151 7.05 4.02 -8.17
CA VAL A 151 8.14 3.14 -7.70
C VAL A 151 9.50 3.79 -7.97
N ILE A 152 9.70 4.38 -9.15
CA ILE A 152 10.90 5.14 -9.48
C ILE A 152 11.03 6.36 -8.55
N LEU A 153 9.94 7.09 -8.28
CA LEU A 153 9.91 8.25 -7.40
C LEU A 153 10.34 7.88 -5.97
N SER A 154 9.77 6.78 -5.45
CA SER A 154 10.07 6.27 -4.10
C SER A 154 11.52 5.80 -3.99
N ILE A 155 12.02 5.08 -5.01
CA ILE A 155 13.42 4.64 -5.06
C ILE A 155 14.36 5.84 -5.17
N VAL A 156 14.04 6.83 -6.02
CA VAL A 156 14.84 8.05 -6.16
C VAL A 156 14.91 8.80 -4.84
N LEU A 157 13.78 8.96 -4.12
CA LEU A 157 13.72 9.57 -2.78
C LEU A 157 14.51 8.78 -1.72
N SER A 158 14.51 7.45 -1.76
CA SER A 158 15.36 6.63 -0.87
C SER A 158 16.84 6.72 -1.23
N LEU A 159 17.18 7.00 -2.50
CA LEU A 159 18.55 7.22 -2.96
C LEU A 159 19.01 8.67 -2.78
N PHE A 160 18.11 9.62 -2.46
CA PHE A 160 18.45 11.02 -2.18
C PHE A 160 19.33 11.18 -0.94
N GLU A 161 19.23 10.29 0.04
CA GLU A 161 20.13 10.25 1.21
C GLU A 161 21.60 10.04 0.80
N ILE A 162 21.89 9.70 -0.46
CA ILE A 162 23.24 9.50 -1.02
C ILE A 162 23.76 10.76 -1.73
N ILE A 163 22.89 11.72 -2.07
CA ILE A 163 23.27 12.95 -2.78
C ILE A 163 23.66 14.00 -1.74
N GLU A 164 24.96 14.20 -1.54
CA GLU A 164 25.53 15.23 -0.62
C GLU A 164 25.38 16.68 -1.14
N ASP A 165 24.86 16.87 -2.36
CA ASP A 165 24.76 18.20 -2.98
C ASP A 165 23.48 18.95 -2.53
N GLY A 166 23.65 19.82 -1.54
CA GLY A 166 22.55 20.56 -0.90
C GLY A 166 21.70 21.41 -1.86
N GLU A 167 22.28 21.98 -2.92
CA GLU A 167 21.52 22.80 -3.88
C GLU A 167 20.51 21.97 -4.67
N VAL A 168 20.89 20.73 -5.01
CA VAL A 168 20.05 19.80 -5.76
C VAL A 168 18.92 19.29 -4.87
N VAL A 169 19.21 19.06 -3.58
CA VAL A 169 18.24 18.62 -2.57
C VAL A 169 17.17 19.70 -2.33
N ASP A 170 17.57 20.96 -2.19
CA ASP A 170 16.66 22.08 -1.92
C ASP A 170 15.62 22.32 -3.02
N VAL A 171 15.97 22.05 -4.28
CA VAL A 171 15.04 22.19 -5.42
C VAL A 171 14.12 20.98 -5.55
N LEU A 172 14.62 19.79 -5.25
CA LEU A 172 13.90 18.55 -5.53
C LEU A 172 12.85 18.23 -4.46
N ILE A 173 13.16 18.43 -3.18
CA ILE A 173 12.21 18.24 -2.07
C ILE A 173 10.83 18.91 -2.31
N PRO A 174 10.74 20.20 -2.67
CA PRO A 174 9.44 20.85 -2.90
C PRO A 174 8.72 20.29 -4.13
N ILE A 175 9.45 19.91 -5.19
CA ILE A 175 8.85 19.29 -6.39
C ILE A 175 8.19 17.96 -6.01
N PHE A 176 8.90 17.10 -5.26
CA PHE A 176 8.35 15.82 -4.80
C PHE A 176 7.14 16.01 -3.89
N SER A 177 7.21 16.98 -2.97
CA SER A 177 6.09 17.32 -2.09
C SER A 177 4.84 17.76 -2.87
N LEU A 178 5.01 18.55 -3.94
CA LEU A 178 3.89 18.94 -4.81
C LEU A 178 3.27 17.75 -5.55
N ILE A 179 4.09 16.80 -6.02
CA ILE A 179 3.63 15.56 -6.67
C ILE A 179 2.83 14.72 -5.68
N GLU A 180 3.33 14.55 -4.45
CA GLU A 180 2.65 13.82 -3.39
C GLU A 180 1.31 14.47 -3.02
N VAL A 181 1.27 15.81 -2.89
CA VAL A 181 0.02 16.54 -2.63
C VAL A 181 -0.99 16.30 -3.76
N ALA A 182 -0.58 16.48 -5.02
CA ALA A 182 -1.45 16.26 -6.16
C ALA A 182 -2.00 14.81 -6.19
N PHE A 183 -1.14 13.84 -5.90
CA PHE A 183 -1.52 12.44 -5.84
C PHE A 183 -2.48 12.14 -4.69
N GLY A 184 -2.22 12.67 -3.49
CA GLY A 184 -3.12 12.57 -2.34
C GLY A 184 -4.52 13.14 -2.65
N ILE A 185 -4.59 14.29 -3.33
CA ILE A 185 -5.86 14.87 -3.78
C ILE A 185 -6.58 13.91 -4.73
N VAL A 186 -5.89 13.36 -5.73
CA VAL A 186 -6.49 12.38 -6.67
C VAL A 186 -7.06 11.18 -5.93
N LEU A 187 -6.33 10.63 -4.95
CA LEU A 187 -6.80 9.51 -4.14
C LEU A 187 -8.08 9.86 -3.37
N ILE A 188 -8.18 11.08 -2.85
CA ILE A 188 -9.34 11.55 -2.07
C ILE A 188 -10.56 11.82 -2.96
N THR A 189 -10.36 12.40 -4.14
CA THR A 189 -11.46 12.83 -5.01
C THR A 189 -12.03 11.71 -5.84
N LYS A 190 -11.22 10.72 -6.23
CA LYS A 190 -11.60 9.67 -7.18
C LYS A 190 -12.00 8.36 -6.52
N TYR A 191 -11.52 8.09 -5.31
CA TYR A 191 -11.71 6.81 -4.64
C TYR A 191 -12.44 6.97 -3.31
N GLU A 192 -13.02 5.86 -2.83
CA GLU A 192 -13.68 5.79 -1.52
C GLU A 192 -12.96 4.80 -0.60
N GLY A 193 -13.53 4.56 0.59
CA GLY A 193 -13.02 3.56 1.53
C GLY A 193 -11.61 3.85 2.07
N SER A 194 -10.81 2.80 2.12
CA SER A 194 -9.41 2.73 2.55
C SER A 194 -8.50 3.50 1.59
N ILE A 195 -8.77 3.53 0.29
CA ILE A 195 -7.93 4.30 -0.65
C ILE A 195 -8.08 5.80 -0.44
N LYS A 196 -9.30 6.27 -0.18
CA LYS A 196 -9.53 7.64 0.27
C LYS A 196 -8.76 7.95 1.56
N LYS A 197 -8.75 7.01 2.51
CA LYS A 197 -8.00 7.16 3.77
C LYS A 197 -6.49 7.23 3.54
N ILE A 198 -5.93 6.46 2.60
CA ILE A 198 -4.51 6.59 2.20
C ILE A 198 -4.22 8.03 1.78
N GLY A 199 -5.04 8.59 0.88
CA GLY A 199 -4.88 9.97 0.43
C GLY A 199 -4.97 11.00 1.56
N ILE A 200 -5.94 10.86 2.48
CA ILE A 200 -6.07 11.75 3.65
C ILE A 200 -4.82 11.68 4.54
N VAL A 201 -4.33 10.47 4.83
CA VAL A 201 -3.15 10.29 5.68
C VAL A 201 -1.90 10.84 5.03
N LEU A 202 -1.77 10.70 3.71
CA LEU A 202 -0.65 11.23 2.93
C LEU A 202 -0.62 12.77 2.95
N LEU A 203 -1.77 13.43 2.81
CA LEU A 203 -1.83 14.88 2.97
C LEU A 203 -1.58 15.32 4.41
N ALA A 204 -2.13 14.58 5.38
CA ALA A 204 -1.90 14.86 6.79
C ALA A 204 -0.41 14.74 7.16
N SER A 205 0.30 13.73 6.68
CA SER A 205 1.74 13.57 6.96
C SER A 205 2.57 14.74 6.43
N ILE A 206 2.22 15.30 5.28
CA ILE A 206 2.91 16.48 4.73
C ILE A 206 2.64 17.71 5.61
N VAL A 207 1.39 17.97 5.97
CA VAL A 207 1.03 19.10 6.83
C VAL A 207 1.72 19.00 8.18
N PHE A 208 1.71 17.81 8.79
CA PHE A 208 2.36 17.56 10.07
C PHE A 208 3.88 17.63 9.97
N GLY A 209 4.49 17.15 8.87
CA GLY A 209 5.93 17.25 8.64
C GLY A 209 6.41 18.70 8.52
N VAL A 210 5.68 19.54 7.77
CA VAL A 210 5.99 20.98 7.69
C VAL A 210 5.73 21.67 9.03
N THR A 211 4.64 21.32 9.72
CA THR A 211 4.32 21.92 11.01
C THR A 211 5.33 21.53 12.09
N SER A 212 5.81 20.28 12.09
CA SER A 212 6.83 19.82 13.05
C SER A 212 8.17 20.49 12.80
N LEU A 213 8.58 20.66 11.53
CA LEU A 213 9.75 21.48 11.15
C LEU A 213 9.66 22.88 11.75
N VAL A 214 8.51 23.56 11.58
CA VAL A 214 8.30 24.91 12.09
C VAL A 214 8.30 24.95 13.62
N ILE A 215 7.48 24.13 14.28
CA ILE A 215 7.37 24.14 15.75
C ILE A 215 8.71 23.81 16.40
N VAL A 216 9.43 22.83 15.85
CA VAL A 216 10.68 22.38 16.46
C VAL A 216 11.81 23.38 16.23
N ALA A 217 11.85 24.08 15.09
CA ALA A 217 12.76 25.20 14.87
C ALA A 217 12.64 26.31 15.95
N PHE A 218 11.49 26.40 16.64
CA PHE A 218 11.29 27.35 17.75
C PHE A 218 11.49 26.76 19.15
N MET A 219 11.50 25.43 19.31
CA MET A 219 11.39 24.77 20.62
C MET A 219 12.62 23.96 21.05
N VAL A 220 13.44 23.48 20.10
CA VAL A 220 14.54 22.56 20.40
C VAL A 220 15.83 23.07 19.75
N GLU A 221 16.82 23.40 20.58
CA GLU A 221 18.15 23.83 20.12
C GLU A 221 19.04 22.64 19.68
N ASP A 222 18.73 21.42 20.15
CA ASP A 222 19.47 20.21 19.83
C ASP A 222 18.92 19.53 18.56
N GLU A 223 19.69 19.64 17.48
CA GLU A 223 19.37 19.10 16.16
C GLU A 223 19.11 17.58 16.17
N GLU A 224 19.81 16.83 17.01
CA GLU A 224 19.70 15.37 17.04
C GLU A 224 18.43 14.93 17.78
N VAL A 225 18.05 15.64 18.84
CA VAL A 225 16.78 15.42 19.55
C VAL A 225 15.60 15.71 18.61
N TYR A 226 15.70 16.77 17.80
CA TYR A 226 14.71 17.09 16.78
C TYR A 226 14.55 15.95 15.75
N LYS A 227 15.65 15.50 15.14
CA LYS A 227 15.63 14.42 14.14
C LYS A 227 14.94 13.17 14.67
N PHE A 228 15.16 12.83 15.93
CA PHE A 228 14.51 11.69 16.58
C PHE A 228 13.00 11.85 16.74
N PHE A 229 12.53 12.99 17.26
CA PHE A 229 11.09 13.23 17.40
C PHE A 229 10.39 13.28 16.04
N PHE A 230 11.03 13.90 15.04
CA PHE A 230 10.54 13.90 13.67
C PHE A 230 10.40 12.48 13.14
N ALA A 231 11.42 11.62 13.33
CA ALA A 231 11.39 10.24 12.88
C ALA A 231 10.26 9.43 13.57
N LEU A 232 10.02 9.61 14.87
CA LEU A 232 8.92 8.95 15.58
C LEU A 232 7.53 9.36 15.08
N ILE A 233 7.34 10.66 14.79
CA ILE A 233 6.09 11.16 14.21
C ILE A 233 5.89 10.58 12.82
N SER A 234 6.94 10.62 11.98
CA SER A 234 6.94 10.05 10.63
C SER A 234 6.60 8.56 10.66
N PHE A 235 7.17 7.79 11.59
CA PHE A 235 6.81 6.38 11.82
C PHE A 235 5.31 6.17 12.08
N GLY A 236 4.70 7.02 12.91
CA GLY A 236 3.26 6.96 13.19
C GLY A 236 2.42 7.13 11.93
N PHE A 237 2.81 8.06 11.04
CA PHE A 237 2.15 8.26 9.75
C PHE A 237 2.41 7.09 8.78
N SER A 238 3.66 6.64 8.64
CA SER A 238 4.03 5.49 7.80
C SER A 238 3.23 4.24 8.19
N TRP A 239 3.13 3.95 9.50
CA TRP A 239 2.29 2.85 10.00
C TRP A 239 0.86 2.98 9.48
N LEU A 240 0.25 4.16 9.64
CA LEU A 240 -1.13 4.38 9.28
C LEU A 240 -1.36 4.25 7.77
N GLN A 241 -0.45 4.78 6.96
CA GLN A 241 -0.45 4.62 5.50
C GLN A 241 -0.37 3.14 5.13
N TYR A 242 0.64 2.42 5.62
CA TYR A 242 0.84 0.99 5.31
C TYR A 242 -0.34 0.13 5.75
N LYS A 243 -0.96 0.48 6.89
CA LYS A 243 -2.16 -0.18 7.38
C LYS A 243 -3.31 -0.02 6.41
N TYR A 244 -3.60 1.20 5.96
CA TYR A 244 -4.69 1.44 5.03
C TYR A 244 -4.43 0.84 3.64
N MET A 245 -3.18 0.83 3.17
CA MET A 245 -2.80 0.13 1.94
C MET A 245 -3.08 -1.37 2.03
N ARG A 246 -2.62 -2.02 3.11
CA ARG A 246 -2.89 -3.43 3.36
C ARG A 246 -4.40 -3.71 3.45
N ASP A 247 -5.14 -2.85 4.14
CA ASP A 247 -6.58 -3.02 4.31
C ASP A 247 -7.32 -2.86 2.97
N ALA A 248 -6.91 -1.91 2.12
CA ALA A 248 -7.40 -1.77 0.75
C ALA A 248 -7.14 -3.05 -0.08
N ILE A 249 -5.97 -3.67 0.08
CA ILE A 249 -5.63 -4.92 -0.62
C ILE A 249 -6.44 -6.11 -0.08
N LYS A 250 -6.74 -6.16 1.22
CA LYS A 250 -7.38 -7.34 1.84
C LYS A 250 -8.90 -7.32 1.77
N TYR A 251 -9.50 -6.18 2.09
CA TYR A 251 -10.91 -6.11 2.47
C TYR A 251 -11.78 -5.40 1.44
N GLU A 252 -11.22 -4.59 0.55
CA GLU A 252 -12.04 -3.89 -0.44
C GLU A 252 -12.43 -4.80 -1.59
N THR A 253 -13.74 -4.87 -1.82
CA THR A 253 -14.36 -5.46 -3.00
C THR A 253 -15.00 -4.33 -3.80
N TYR A 254 -14.50 -4.09 -5.01
CA TYR A 254 -15.17 -3.28 -6.02
C TYR A 254 -16.33 -4.07 -6.65
#